data_AF-A0A2E7D5M6-F1
#
_entry.id   AF-A0A2E7D5M6-F1
#
_cell.length_a   1.000
_cell.length_b   1.000
_cell.length_c   1.000
_cell.angle_alpha   90.00
_cell.angle_beta   90.00
_cell.angle_gamma   90.00
#
_symmetry.space_group_name_H-M   'P 1'
#
loop_
_entity.id
_entity.type
_entity.pdbx_description
1 polymer ?
#
loop_
_entity_poly.entity_id
_entity_poly.type
_entity_poly.pdbx_seq_one_letter_code
_entity_poly.pdbx_strand_id
1 'polypeptide(L)'
;MPADTVQFYNDGPKRPLTGAQQVAESHYRQRFLAGAHEVIAWRTPDSNAINDAWGQRRRVRHAAEVHVPSSVLFGHPHLTGEQVVYRRGHEVEASRSRGRCQALEMARRQWEDLHSAGMENSEVLR
;
A
#
# COMPACT_ATOMS: atom_id res chain seq x y z
N MET A 1 -16.38 -10.78 -16.82
CA MET A 1 -15.25 -10.72 -15.86
C MET A 1 -15.08 -12.10 -15.25
N PRO A 2 -13.85 -12.62 -15.08
CA PRO A 2 -13.63 -13.92 -14.45
C PRO A 2 -14.28 -14.02 -13.06
N ALA A 3 -14.62 -15.25 -12.67
CA ALA A 3 -15.01 -15.53 -11.29
C ALA A 3 -13.86 -15.14 -10.33
N ASP A 4 -14.21 -14.74 -9.12
CA ASP A 4 -13.25 -14.38 -8.05
C ASP A 4 -12.27 -13.24 -8.35
N THR A 5 -12.63 -12.35 -9.29
CA THR A 5 -11.88 -11.10 -9.51
C THR A 5 -12.71 -9.84 -9.23
N VAL A 6 -12.01 -8.72 -9.11
CA VAL A 6 -12.54 -7.36 -9.01
C VAL A 6 -11.78 -6.44 -9.97
N GLN A 7 -12.45 -5.43 -10.51
CA GLN A 7 -11.86 -4.57 -11.54
C GLN A 7 -10.78 -3.64 -10.98
N PHE A 8 -10.95 -3.15 -9.75
CA PHE A 8 -10.07 -2.14 -9.17
C PHE A 8 -9.23 -2.71 -8.04
N TYR A 9 -7.97 -2.28 -8.00
CA TYR A 9 -7.10 -2.50 -6.86
C TYR A 9 -7.62 -1.67 -5.68
N ASN A 10 -7.96 -2.32 -4.59
CA ASN A 10 -8.54 -1.69 -3.42
C ASN A 10 -7.48 -1.56 -2.31
N ASP A 11 -6.77 -0.44 -2.37
CA ASP A 11 -5.77 -0.02 -1.40
C ASP A 11 -5.98 1.44 -0.97
N GLY A 12 -7.17 2.00 -1.19
CA GLY A 12 -7.47 3.42 -1.04
C GLY A 12 -8.00 3.81 0.35
N PRO A 13 -7.86 5.08 0.78
CA PRO A 13 -8.23 5.53 2.13
C PRO A 13 -9.74 5.77 2.30
N LYS A 14 -10.58 5.13 1.47
CA LYS A 14 -12.03 5.33 1.52
C LYS A 14 -12.58 4.79 2.83
N ARG A 15 -13.59 5.46 3.38
CA ARG A 15 -14.31 4.99 4.58
C ARG A 15 -14.78 3.54 4.36
N PRO A 16 -14.45 2.60 5.27
CA PRO A 16 -14.92 1.22 5.15
C PRO A 16 -16.42 1.16 5.45
N LEU A 17 -17.20 0.68 4.49
CA LEU A 17 -18.66 0.57 4.56
C LEU A 17 -19.13 -0.88 4.70
N THR A 18 -18.32 -1.85 4.27
CA THR A 18 -18.64 -3.29 4.37
C THR A 18 -17.77 -3.99 5.39
N GLY A 19 -18.19 -5.16 5.88
CA GLY A 19 -17.40 -5.97 6.83
C GLY A 19 -16.01 -6.33 6.29
N ALA A 20 -15.91 -6.70 5.00
CA ALA A 20 -14.63 -6.97 4.35
C ALA A 20 -13.71 -5.74 4.33
N GLN A 21 -14.26 -4.55 4.06
CA GLN A 21 -13.50 -3.30 4.09
C GLN A 21 -13.04 -2.94 5.52
N GLN A 22 -13.84 -3.23 6.54
CA GLN A 22 -13.46 -3.01 7.94
C GLN A 22 -12.32 -3.94 8.36
N VAL A 23 -12.32 -5.20 7.92
CA VAL A 23 -11.22 -6.14 8.15
C VAL A 23 -9.94 -5.65 7.48
N ALA A 24 -10.01 -5.25 6.21
CA ALA A 24 -8.87 -4.66 5.50
C ALA A 24 -8.31 -3.42 6.21
N GLU A 25 -9.19 -2.51 6.66
CA GLU A 25 -8.82 -1.32 7.42
C GLU A 25 -8.15 -1.66 8.76
N SER A 26 -8.63 -2.68 9.49
CA SER A 26 -7.97 -3.11 10.74
C SER A 26 -6.54 -3.58 10.50
N HIS A 27 -6.29 -4.28 9.39
CA HIS A 27 -4.96 -4.72 9.02
C HIS A 27 -4.06 -3.57 8.56
N TYR A 28 -4.61 -2.58 7.87
CA TYR A 28 -3.91 -1.32 7.60
C TYR A 28 -3.48 -0.66 8.91
N ARG A 29 -4.39 -0.46 9.87
CA ARG A 29 -4.09 0.22 11.15
C ARG A 29 -3.05 -0.53 11.97
N GLN A 30 -3.15 -1.85 12.05
CA GLN A 30 -2.17 -2.69 12.74
C GLN A 30 -0.77 -2.52 12.12
N ARG A 31 -0.67 -2.56 10.79
CA ARG A 31 0.62 -2.40 10.10
C ARG A 31 1.15 -0.99 10.11
N PHE A 32 0.27 0.01 10.12
CA PHE A 32 0.64 1.40 10.32
C PHE A 32 1.26 1.59 11.71
N LEU A 33 0.61 1.10 12.76
CA LEU A 33 1.13 1.19 14.12
C LEU A 33 2.48 0.46 14.25
N ALA A 34 2.60 -0.74 13.70
CA ALA A 34 3.87 -1.46 13.68
C ALA A 34 4.98 -0.67 12.96
N GLY A 35 4.69 -0.09 11.79
CA GLY A 35 5.64 0.78 11.07
C GLY A 35 5.99 2.05 11.85
N ALA A 36 5.03 2.65 12.56
CA ALA A 36 5.30 3.79 13.42
C ALA A 36 6.23 3.42 14.59
N HIS A 37 6.11 2.21 15.13
CA HIS A 37 7.05 1.69 16.14
C HIS A 37 8.45 1.43 15.55
N GLU A 38 8.56 0.97 14.30
CA GLU A 38 9.86 0.83 13.60
C GLU A 38 10.60 2.18 13.55
N VAL A 39 9.87 3.26 13.27
CA VAL A 39 10.42 4.63 13.16
C VAL A 39 11.02 5.15 14.47
N ILE A 40 10.52 4.72 15.64
CA ILE A 40 11.03 5.20 16.94
C ILE A 40 12.53 4.93 17.09
N ALA A 41 13.04 3.86 16.46
CA ALA A 41 14.46 3.50 16.53
C ALA A 41 15.35 4.31 15.56
N TRP A 42 14.76 5.13 14.69
CA TRP A 42 15.50 5.85 13.66
C TRP A 42 16.28 7.03 14.24
N ARG A 43 17.57 7.10 13.93
CA ARG A 43 18.40 8.29 14.15
C ARG A 43 18.39 9.25 12.96
N THR A 44 17.92 8.76 11.83
CA THR A 44 17.73 9.42 10.54
C THR A 44 16.81 8.53 9.72
N PRO A 45 16.06 9.02 8.71
CA PRO A 45 15.20 8.17 7.91
C PRO A 45 15.95 6.98 7.30
N ASP A 46 15.42 5.78 7.54
CA ASP A 46 16.01 4.56 7.01
C ASP A 46 15.54 4.33 5.56
N SER A 47 16.34 4.80 4.61
CA SER A 47 16.08 4.65 3.18
C SER A 47 15.92 3.18 2.74
N ASN A 48 16.61 2.24 3.38
CA ASN A 48 16.48 0.82 3.04
C ASN A 48 15.12 0.28 3.48
N ALA A 49 14.71 0.57 4.72
CA ALA A 49 13.39 0.17 5.23
C ALA A 49 12.25 0.77 4.38
N ILE A 50 12.37 2.03 3.95
CA ILE A 50 11.40 2.70 3.08
C ILE A 50 11.34 2.04 1.71
N ASN A 51 12.49 1.81 1.07
CA ASN A 51 12.57 1.14 -0.23
C ASN A 51 12.00 -0.28 -0.16
N ASP A 52 12.25 -1.01 0.92
CA ASP A 52 11.70 -2.34 1.17
C ASP A 52 10.18 -2.31 1.32
N ALA A 53 9.63 -1.34 2.04
CA ALA A 53 8.18 -1.19 2.19
C ALA A 53 7.50 -0.88 0.84
N TRP A 54 8.09 0.00 0.03
CA TRP A 54 7.63 0.24 -1.34
C TRP A 54 7.76 -0.99 -2.25
N GLY A 55 8.88 -1.72 -2.13
CA GLY A 55 9.11 -2.96 -2.85
C GLY A 55 8.06 -4.01 -2.50
N GLN A 56 7.74 -4.17 -1.21
CA GLN A 56 6.69 -5.05 -0.73
C GLN A 56 5.33 -4.66 -1.30
N ARG A 57 5.00 -3.36 -1.32
CA ARG A 57 3.75 -2.87 -1.90
C ARG A 57 3.61 -3.21 -3.39
N ARG A 58 4.69 -3.03 -4.17
CA ARG A 58 4.72 -3.42 -5.58
C ARG A 58 4.53 -4.93 -5.77
N ARG A 59 5.23 -5.75 -4.96
CA ARG A 59 5.10 -7.21 -5.00
C ARG A 59 3.69 -7.68 -4.67
N VAL A 60 3.06 -7.11 -3.64
CA VAL A 60 1.68 -7.43 -3.26
C VAL A 60 0.70 -7.07 -4.37
N ARG A 61 0.84 -5.90 -4.98
CA ARG A 61 0.01 -5.51 -6.12
C ARG A 61 0.16 -6.49 -7.27
N HIS A 62 1.40 -6.78 -7.68
CA HIS A 62 1.66 -7.71 -8.78
C HIS A 62 1.13 -9.12 -8.49
N ALA A 63 1.27 -9.60 -7.26
CA ALA A 63 0.70 -10.87 -6.82
C ALA A 63 -0.83 -10.88 -6.77
N ALA A 64 -1.50 -9.73 -6.84
CA ALA A 64 -2.96 -9.63 -6.95
C ALA A 64 -3.44 -9.53 -8.41
N GLU A 65 -2.57 -9.19 -9.36
CA GLU A 65 -2.93 -8.99 -10.77
C GLU A 65 -3.32 -10.31 -11.45
N VAL A 66 -4.36 -10.21 -12.28
CA VAL A 66 -4.87 -11.26 -13.16
C VAL A 66 -5.04 -10.64 -14.54
N HIS A 67 -4.32 -11.18 -15.52
CA HIS A 67 -4.39 -10.74 -16.90
C HIS A 67 -5.54 -11.45 -17.60
N VAL A 68 -6.44 -10.69 -18.22
CA VAL A 68 -7.65 -11.19 -18.87
C VAL A 68 -7.72 -10.61 -20.27
N PRO A 69 -7.95 -11.42 -21.32
CA PRO A 69 -8.14 -10.89 -22.66
C PRO A 69 -9.26 -9.85 -22.70
N SER A 70 -9.06 -8.75 -23.43
CA SER A 70 -10.08 -7.70 -23.63
C SER A 70 -11.38 -8.29 -24.19
N SER A 71 -11.28 -9.27 -25.09
CA SER A 71 -12.41 -9.98 -25.66
C SER A 71 -13.26 -10.72 -24.61
N VAL A 72 -12.62 -11.30 -23.59
CA VAL A 72 -13.28 -11.98 -22.48
C VAL A 72 -13.85 -10.98 -21.47
N LEU A 73 -13.11 -9.93 -21.13
CA LEU A 73 -13.56 -8.96 -20.13
C LEU A 73 -14.77 -8.17 -20.62
N PHE A 74 -14.77 -7.74 -21.88
CA PHE A 74 -15.81 -6.90 -22.47
C PHE A 74 -16.84 -7.66 -23.33
N GLY A 75 -16.61 -8.96 -23.61
CA GLY A 75 -17.53 -9.76 -24.44
C GLY A 75 -17.50 -9.42 -25.93
N HIS A 76 -16.40 -8.82 -26.42
CA HIS A 76 -16.24 -8.39 -27.81
C HIS A 76 -15.10 -9.15 -28.49
N PRO A 77 -15.39 -10.15 -29.34
CA PRO A 77 -14.38 -11.05 -29.92
C PRO A 77 -13.26 -10.34 -30.71
N HIS A 78 -13.55 -9.16 -31.27
CA HIS A 78 -12.60 -8.40 -32.09
C HIS A 78 -11.59 -7.59 -31.27
N LEU A 79 -11.77 -7.44 -29.96
CA LEU A 79 -10.84 -6.71 -29.13
C LEU A 79 -9.56 -7.51 -28.91
N THR A 80 -8.45 -6.93 -29.32
CA THR A 80 -7.10 -7.46 -29.09
C THR A 80 -6.49 -6.78 -27.85
N GLY A 81 -5.67 -7.53 -27.10
CA GLY A 81 -4.99 -7.03 -25.90
C GLY A 81 -5.49 -7.64 -24.59
N GLU A 82 -4.80 -7.28 -23.51
CA GLU A 82 -5.07 -7.75 -22.15
C GLU A 82 -5.52 -6.60 -21.25
N GLN A 83 -6.33 -6.95 -20.27
CA GLN A 83 -6.80 -6.10 -19.20
C GLN A 83 -6.33 -6.68 -17.88
N VAL A 84 -5.93 -5.81 -16.96
CA VAL A 84 -5.57 -6.22 -15.60
C VAL A 84 -6.80 -6.07 -14.71
N VAL A 85 -7.19 -7.18 -14.10
CA VAL A 85 -8.12 -7.23 -12.96
C VAL A 85 -7.37 -7.77 -11.74
N TYR A 86 -8.01 -7.79 -10.58
CA TYR A 86 -7.37 -8.20 -9.33
C TYR A 86 -8.11 -9.34 -8.67
N ARG A 87 -7.38 -10.25 -8.01
CA ARG A 87 -7.95 -11.34 -7.20
C ARG A 87 -8.86 -10.75 -6.11
N ARG A 88 -10.05 -11.32 -5.90
CA ARG A 88 -10.94 -10.96 -4.78
C ARG A 88 -10.24 -11.31 -3.46
N GLY A 89 -10.38 -10.47 -2.44
CA GLY A 89 -9.72 -10.65 -1.15
C GLY A 89 -8.31 -10.06 -1.06
N HIS A 90 -7.76 -9.52 -2.15
CA HIS A 90 -6.43 -8.88 -2.14
C HIS A 90 -6.36 -7.65 -1.22
N GLU A 91 -7.49 -7.03 -0.89
CA GLU A 91 -7.58 -5.80 -0.10
C GLU A 91 -6.89 -5.91 1.26
N VAL A 92 -6.84 -7.10 1.86
CA VAL A 92 -6.18 -7.33 3.14
C VAL A 92 -4.67 -7.14 3.02
N GLU A 93 -4.01 -7.84 2.09
CA GLU A 93 -2.56 -7.71 1.89
C GLU A 93 -2.19 -6.33 1.33
N ALA A 94 -3.04 -5.78 0.45
CA ALA A 94 -2.89 -4.42 -0.06
C ALA A 94 -2.93 -3.38 1.07
N SER A 95 -3.82 -3.56 2.03
CA SER A 95 -3.96 -2.71 3.22
C SER A 95 -2.78 -2.88 4.19
N ARG A 96 -2.31 -4.12 4.41
CA ARG A 96 -1.13 -4.40 5.25
C ARG A 96 0.12 -3.71 4.71
N SER A 97 0.41 -3.91 3.43
CA SER A 97 1.57 -3.29 2.78
C SER A 97 1.46 -1.77 2.73
N ARG A 98 0.24 -1.22 2.58
CA ARG A 98 0.00 0.23 2.69
C ARG A 98 0.37 0.76 4.07
N GLY A 99 -0.13 0.11 5.13
CA GLY A 99 0.01 0.59 6.50
C GLY A 99 1.46 0.87 6.86
N ARG A 100 2.32 -0.14 6.64
CA ARG A 100 3.77 0.00 6.89
C ARG A 100 4.39 1.09 6.02
N CYS A 101 4.18 1.03 4.70
CA CYS A 101 4.76 2.00 3.76
C CYS A 101 4.38 3.44 4.10
N GLN A 102 3.12 3.68 4.45
CA GLN A 102 2.63 5.01 4.78
C GLN A 102 3.23 5.53 6.10
N ALA A 103 3.36 4.68 7.12
CA ALA A 103 3.99 5.08 8.38
C ALA A 103 5.44 5.53 8.17
N LEU A 104 6.23 4.76 7.40
CA LEU A 104 7.63 5.07 7.12
C LEU A 104 7.77 6.34 6.26
N GLU A 105 6.94 6.50 5.23
CA GLU A 105 6.94 7.70 4.37
C GLU A 105 6.52 8.96 5.12
N MET A 106 5.52 8.87 6.00
CA MET A 106 5.12 10.01 6.82
C MET A 106 6.25 10.44 7.75
N ALA A 107 6.96 9.49 8.37
CA ALA A 107 8.12 9.79 9.20
C ALA A 107 9.25 10.45 8.41
N ARG A 108 9.59 9.92 7.22
CA ARG A 108 10.60 10.53 6.34
C ARG A 108 10.25 11.98 6.00
N ARG A 109 9.01 12.25 5.57
CA ARG A 109 8.56 13.61 5.23
C ARG A 109 8.63 14.54 6.43
N GLN A 110 8.14 14.11 7.59
CA GLN A 110 8.20 14.92 8.79
C GLN A 110 9.65 15.23 9.20
N TRP A 111 10.56 14.29 9.04
CA TRP A 111 11.98 14.51 9.27
C TRP A 111 12.56 15.55 8.31
N GLU A 112 12.26 15.45 7.02
CA GLU A 112 12.68 16.40 5.99
C GLU A 112 12.13 17.80 6.26
N ASP A 113 10.89 17.91 6.72
CA ASP A 113 10.25 19.18 7.07
C ASP A 113 10.95 19.84 8.28
N LEU A 114 11.27 19.05 9.33
CA LEU A 114 12.00 19.55 10.51
C LEU A 114 13.42 19.99 10.14
N HIS A 115 14.13 19.19 9.34
CA HIS A 115 15.47 19.52 8.88
C HIS A 115 15.46 20.79 8.02
N SER A 116 14.47 20.95 7.12
CA SER A 116 14.31 22.16 6.29
C SER A 116 13.97 23.40 7.10
N ALA A 117 13.34 23.23 8.28
CA ALA A 117 13.11 24.30 9.24
C ALA A 117 14.36 24.67 10.07
N GLY A 118 15.50 24.01 9.82
CA GLY A 118 16.77 24.26 10.50
C GLY A 118 16.93 23.53 11.82
N MET A 119 16.10 22.52 12.11
CA MET A 119 16.29 21.68 13.30
C MET A 119 17.38 20.64 13.05
N GLU A 120 18.37 20.61 13.92
CA GLU A 120 19.45 19.63 13.85
C GLU A 120 19.03 18.30 14.50
N ASN A 121 19.64 17.20 14.07
CA ASN A 121 19.29 15.86 14.58
C ASN A 121 19.44 15.73 16.12
N SER A 122 20.37 16.50 16.72
CA SER A 122 20.56 16.57 18.17
C SER A 122 19.40 17.22 18.92
N GLU A 123 18.58 18.01 18.23
CA GLU A 123 17.40 18.70 18.76
C GLU A 123 16.12 17.87 18.55
N VAL A 124 16.11 17.01 17.53
CA VAL A 124 15.00 16.11 17.20
C VAL A 124 15.00 14.84 18.06
N LEU A 125 16.16 14.37 18.54
CA LEU A 125 16.33 13.10 19.26
C LEU A 125 16.35 13.22 20.82
N ARG A 126 15.85 14.32 21.39
CA ARG A 126 15.69 14.48 22.86
C ARG A 126 14.47 13.75 23.39
#